data_AF-A0A2E0GHQ2-F1
#
_entry.id   AF-A0A2E0GHQ2-F1
#
_cell.length_a   1.000
_cell.length_b   1.000
_cell.length_c   1.000
_cell.angle_alpha   90.00
_cell.angle_beta   90.00
_cell.angle_gamma   90.00
#
_symmetry.space_group_name_H-M   'P 1'
#
loop_
_entity.id
_entity.type
_entity.pdbx_description
1 polymer ?
#
loop_
_entity_poly.entity_id
_entity_poly.type
_entity_poly.pdbx_seq_one_letter_code
_entity_poly.pdbx_strand_id
1 'polypeptide(L)'
;MIKISNFVVFIFLIISLSNFLLAQSLMDDELTLTLKEGTQARVTGDYMKALKIFKPLAVKGNSEAQYQLGEMLRKGQGLPQNHKYALSYFVKSAKQKNVNAEYRLGSMYNEGWGVKYDQTKAVHWWKRAALHGHTDAQMKLSIAYFKGRGVKRSFVQSYAWATITASQKIDGADINKKMVSDLMTESELKSAKTLARRLWKQAVEPYQKGSTVRRHQFKE
;
A
#
# COMPACT_ATOMS: atom_id res chain seq x y z
N MET A 1 45.29 -39.16 9.35
CA MET A 1 44.07 -38.51 9.89
C MET A 1 44.10 -37.04 9.49
N ILE A 2 43.34 -36.62 8.48
CA ILE A 2 43.39 -35.25 7.95
C ILE A 2 42.62 -34.34 8.93
N LYS A 3 43.32 -33.48 9.67
CA LYS A 3 42.70 -32.41 10.45
C LYS A 3 42.23 -31.33 9.47
N ILE A 4 40.97 -31.40 9.04
CA ILE A 4 40.35 -30.28 8.32
C ILE A 4 40.31 -29.11 9.30
N SER A 5 41.07 -28.06 9.02
CA SER A 5 41.09 -26.84 9.85
C SER A 5 39.68 -26.24 9.89
N ASN A 6 39.26 -25.76 11.07
CA ASN A 6 38.01 -25.00 11.24
C ASN A 6 37.88 -23.85 10.23
N PHE A 7 39.01 -23.33 9.73
CA PHE A 7 39.06 -22.32 8.68
C PHE A 7 38.48 -22.80 7.33
N VAL A 8 38.74 -24.06 6.95
CA VAL A 8 38.25 -24.63 5.68
C VAL A 8 36.73 -24.85 5.75
N VAL A 9 36.22 -25.35 6.89
CA VAL A 9 34.76 -25.52 7.12
C VAL A 9 34.03 -24.18 7.06
N PHE A 10 34.63 -23.13 7.62
CA PHE A 10 34.07 -21.78 7.62
C PHE A 10 33.98 -21.19 6.20
N ILE A 11 35.00 -21.40 5.36
CA ILE A 11 34.98 -20.97 3.95
C ILE A 11 33.86 -21.66 3.17
N PHE A 12 33.70 -22.98 3.34
CA PHE A 12 32.61 -23.72 2.67
C PHE A 12 31.22 -23.23 3.08
N LEU A 13 31.00 -22.90 4.36
CA LEU A 13 29.73 -22.35 4.84
C LEU A 13 29.43 -20.97 4.23
N ILE A 14 30.42 -20.10 4.12
CA ILE A 14 30.25 -18.77 3.49
C ILE A 14 29.91 -18.88 2.00
N ILE A 15 30.57 -19.79 1.28
CA ILE A 15 30.30 -20.02 -0.14
C ILE A 15 28.88 -20.59 -0.33
N SER A 16 28.46 -21.55 0.49
CA SER A 16 27.11 -22.12 0.45
C SER A 16 26.04 -21.07 0.74
N LEU A 17 26.25 -20.20 1.72
CA LEU A 17 25.30 -19.15 2.08
C LEU A 17 25.21 -18.08 0.98
N SER A 18 26.35 -17.68 0.41
CA SER A 18 26.42 -16.72 -0.71
C SER A 18 25.68 -17.25 -1.95
N ASN A 19 25.89 -18.53 -2.30
CA ASN A 19 25.19 -19.16 -3.43
C ASN A 19 23.68 -19.27 -3.19
N PHE A 20 23.26 -19.57 -1.96
CA PHE A 20 21.84 -19.58 -1.59
C PHE A 20 21.21 -18.19 -1.72
N LEU A 21 21.87 -17.14 -1.20
CA LEU A 21 21.39 -15.77 -1.31
C LEU A 21 21.31 -15.28 -2.77
N LEU A 22 22.29 -15.65 -3.60
CA LEU A 22 22.27 -15.33 -5.04
C LEU A 22 21.11 -16.04 -5.75
N ALA A 23 20.90 -17.33 -5.48
CA ALA A 23 19.77 -18.08 -6.04
C ALA A 23 18.42 -17.48 -5.61
N GLN A 24 18.29 -17.09 -4.34
CA GLN A 24 17.10 -16.42 -3.83
C GLN A 24 16.85 -15.08 -4.53
N SER A 25 17.89 -14.27 -4.73
CA SER A 25 17.79 -12.99 -5.45
C SER A 25 17.33 -13.19 -6.89
N LEU A 26 17.88 -14.18 -7.60
CA LEU A 26 17.48 -14.48 -8.97
C LEU A 26 16.02 -14.96 -9.06
N MET A 27 15.57 -15.75 -8.09
CA MET A 27 14.17 -16.18 -7.99
C MET A 27 13.23 -14.99 -7.72
N ASP A 28 13.62 -14.04 -6.88
CA ASP A 28 12.83 -12.85 -6.59
C ASP A 28 12.70 -11.93 -7.83
N ASP A 29 13.77 -11.82 -8.63
CA ASP A 29 13.77 -11.09 -9.91
C ASP A 29 12.86 -11.76 -10.95
N GLU A 30 12.92 -13.08 -11.11
CA GLU A 30 12.06 -13.84 -12.02
C GLU A 30 10.58 -13.74 -11.62
N LEU A 31 10.28 -13.86 -10.32
CA LEU A 31 8.93 -13.68 -9.81
C LEU A 31 8.41 -12.27 -10.07
N THR A 32 9.26 -11.26 -9.87
CA THR A 32 8.93 -9.86 -10.15
C THR A 32 8.63 -9.63 -11.63
N LEU A 33 9.44 -10.21 -12.53
CA LEU A 33 9.23 -10.14 -13.96
C LEU A 33 7.91 -10.83 -14.35
N THR A 34 7.66 -12.02 -13.83
CA THR A 34 6.43 -12.79 -14.07
C THR A 34 5.18 -12.01 -13.65
N LEU A 35 5.20 -11.35 -12.48
CA LEU A 35 4.09 -10.51 -12.02
C LEU A 35 3.89 -9.27 -12.90
N LYS A 36 4.97 -8.65 -13.38
CA LYS A 36 4.90 -7.54 -14.34
C LYS A 36 4.28 -7.98 -15.66
N GLU A 37 4.68 -9.13 -16.19
CA GLU A 37 4.09 -9.69 -17.41
C GLU A 37 2.60 -9.99 -17.25
N GLY A 38 2.19 -10.59 -16.13
CA GLY A 38 0.77 -10.82 -15.83
C GLY A 38 -0.01 -9.50 -15.73
N THR A 39 0.59 -8.48 -15.13
CA THR A 39 -0.03 -7.15 -14.99
C THR A 39 -0.16 -6.48 -16.34
N GLN A 40 0.87 -6.56 -17.17
CA GLN A 40 0.87 -6.03 -18.53
C GLN A 40 -0.22 -6.72 -19.36
N ALA A 41 -0.28 -8.06 -19.34
CA ALA A 41 -1.31 -8.83 -20.02
C ALA A 41 -2.72 -8.39 -19.59
N ARG A 42 -2.96 -8.16 -18.28
CA ARG A 42 -4.24 -7.65 -17.80
C ARG A 42 -4.53 -6.24 -18.31
N VAL A 43 -3.53 -5.35 -18.35
CA VAL A 43 -3.70 -3.96 -18.83
C VAL A 43 -3.98 -3.92 -20.33
N THR A 44 -3.35 -4.80 -21.12
CA THR A 44 -3.56 -4.89 -22.58
C THR A 44 -4.78 -5.72 -22.99
N GLY A 45 -5.52 -6.28 -22.03
CA GLY A 45 -6.73 -7.05 -22.30
C GLY A 45 -6.52 -8.54 -22.58
N ASP A 46 -5.28 -9.04 -22.51
CA ASP A 46 -5.00 -10.48 -22.55
C ASP A 46 -5.27 -11.10 -21.17
N TYR A 47 -6.55 -11.18 -20.83
CA TYR A 47 -6.99 -11.65 -19.54
C TYR A 47 -6.69 -13.13 -19.33
N MET A 48 -6.67 -13.95 -20.39
CA MET A 48 -6.34 -15.36 -20.28
C MET A 48 -4.88 -15.58 -19.88
N LYS A 49 -3.94 -14.86 -20.49
CA LYS A 49 -2.53 -14.88 -20.06
C LYS A 49 -2.38 -14.38 -18.63
N ALA A 50 -3.03 -13.26 -18.28
CA ALA A 50 -3.01 -12.74 -16.92
C ALA A 50 -3.51 -13.78 -15.89
N LEU A 51 -4.62 -14.48 -16.17
CA LEU A 51 -5.14 -15.53 -15.30
C LEU A 51 -4.20 -16.73 -15.18
N LYS A 52 -3.56 -17.13 -16.29
CA LYS A 52 -2.58 -18.22 -16.30
C LYS A 52 -1.39 -17.92 -15.38
N ILE A 53 -1.00 -16.66 -15.27
CA ILE A 53 0.06 -16.18 -14.39
C ILE A 53 -0.43 -16.03 -12.95
N PHE A 54 -1.52 -15.29 -12.72
CA PHE A 54 -1.92 -14.91 -11.36
C PHE A 54 -2.56 -16.04 -10.55
N LYS A 55 -3.35 -16.93 -11.17
CA LYS A 55 -4.01 -18.04 -10.44
C LYS A 55 -3.02 -18.90 -9.65
N PRO A 56 -1.97 -19.50 -10.25
CA PRO A 56 -1.04 -20.35 -9.51
C PRO A 56 -0.27 -19.57 -8.44
N LEU A 57 0.15 -18.34 -8.71
CA LEU A 57 0.87 -17.50 -7.75
C LEU A 57 -0.01 -17.12 -6.54
N ALA A 58 -1.28 -16.79 -6.77
CA ALA A 58 -2.21 -16.46 -5.70
C ALA A 58 -2.53 -17.67 -4.80
N VAL A 59 -2.60 -18.87 -5.38
CA VAL A 59 -2.73 -20.15 -4.65
C VAL A 59 -1.50 -20.40 -3.77
N LYS A 60 -0.30 -20.09 -4.27
CA LYS A 60 0.96 -20.13 -3.51
C LYS A 60 1.09 -18.99 -2.48
N GLY A 61 0.07 -18.15 -2.34
CA GLY A 61 0.03 -17.11 -1.31
C GLY A 61 0.58 -15.75 -1.76
N ASN A 62 1.06 -15.58 -2.99
CA ASN A 62 1.65 -14.31 -3.42
C ASN A 62 0.62 -13.15 -3.33
N SER A 63 0.96 -12.13 -2.55
CA SER A 63 0.03 -11.04 -2.21
C SER A 63 -0.35 -10.18 -3.43
N GLU A 64 0.59 -9.93 -4.35
CA GLU A 64 0.33 -9.15 -5.55
C GLU A 64 -0.57 -9.91 -6.52
N ALA A 65 -0.30 -11.20 -6.75
CA ALA A 65 -1.19 -12.04 -7.57
C ALA A 65 -2.61 -12.14 -6.97
N GLN A 66 -2.73 -12.23 -5.64
CA GLN A 66 -4.03 -12.19 -4.96
C GLN A 66 -4.73 -10.85 -5.20
N TYR A 67 -4.01 -9.73 -5.09
CA TYR A 67 -4.56 -8.40 -5.38
C TYR A 67 -5.05 -8.30 -6.85
N GLN A 68 -4.24 -8.74 -7.80
CA GLN A 68 -4.57 -8.68 -9.23
C GLN A 68 -5.79 -9.55 -9.57
N LEU A 69 -5.90 -10.77 -9.03
CA LEU A 69 -7.11 -11.59 -9.19
C LEU A 69 -8.34 -10.94 -8.55
N GLY A 70 -8.17 -10.29 -7.40
CA GLY A 70 -9.23 -9.52 -6.76
C GLY A 70 -9.74 -8.41 -7.69
N GLU A 71 -8.84 -7.65 -8.31
CA GLU A 71 -9.22 -6.61 -9.28
C GLU A 71 -9.90 -7.20 -10.53
N MET A 72 -9.43 -8.33 -11.04
CA MET A 72 -10.04 -9.00 -12.19
C MET A 72 -11.47 -9.42 -11.89
N LEU A 73 -11.73 -10.05 -10.73
CA LEU A 73 -13.07 -10.41 -10.27
C LEU A 73 -13.94 -9.18 -10.01
N ARG A 74 -13.38 -8.09 -9.46
CA ARG A 74 -14.13 -6.87 -9.19
C ARG A 74 -14.59 -6.17 -10.48
N LYS A 75 -13.77 -6.23 -11.53
CA LYS A 75 -14.03 -5.57 -12.82
C LYS A 75 -14.67 -6.48 -13.87
N GLY A 76 -14.73 -7.80 -13.65
CA GLY A 76 -15.18 -8.75 -14.66
C GLY A 76 -14.17 -9.00 -15.78
N GLN A 77 -12.86 -8.87 -15.51
CA GLN A 77 -11.80 -9.00 -16.52
C GLN A 77 -11.40 -10.47 -16.70
N GLY A 78 -11.87 -11.11 -17.78
CA GLY A 78 -11.63 -12.54 -18.06
C GLY A 78 -12.28 -13.52 -17.08
N LEU A 79 -13.02 -13.02 -16.09
CA LEU A 79 -13.81 -13.76 -15.13
C LEU A 79 -15.16 -13.05 -14.98
N PRO A 80 -16.26 -13.76 -14.66
CA PRO A 80 -17.50 -13.11 -14.26
C PRO A 80 -17.28 -12.16 -13.08
N GLN A 81 -17.90 -10.99 -13.11
CA GLN A 81 -17.78 -10.02 -12.03
C GLN A 81 -18.31 -10.62 -10.73
N ASN A 82 -17.51 -10.57 -9.66
CA ASN A 82 -17.90 -11.07 -8.35
C ASN A 82 -17.20 -10.32 -7.22
N HIS A 83 -17.91 -9.36 -6.61
CA HIS A 83 -17.37 -8.55 -5.53
C HIS A 83 -17.10 -9.35 -4.23
N LYS A 84 -17.89 -10.39 -3.93
CA LYS A 84 -17.67 -11.20 -2.71
C LYS A 84 -16.36 -11.97 -2.80
N TYR A 85 -16.07 -12.56 -3.95
CA TYR A 85 -14.79 -13.25 -4.16
C TYR A 85 -13.62 -12.28 -4.28
N ALA A 86 -13.80 -11.13 -4.94
CA ALA A 86 -12.79 -10.08 -4.94
C ALA A 86 -12.40 -9.65 -3.51
N LEU A 87 -13.40 -9.43 -2.64
CA LEU A 87 -13.18 -9.11 -1.22
C LEU A 87 -12.29 -10.16 -0.53
N SER A 88 -12.57 -11.45 -0.76
CA SER A 88 -11.80 -12.54 -0.13
C SER A 88 -10.32 -12.53 -0.54
N TYR A 89 -10.03 -12.21 -1.81
CA TYR A 89 -8.66 -12.08 -2.32
C TYR A 89 -7.97 -10.84 -1.76
N PHE A 90 -8.67 -9.70 -1.70
CA PHE A 90 -8.12 -8.49 -1.09
C PHE A 90 -7.82 -8.68 0.40
N VAL A 91 -8.66 -9.41 1.16
CA VAL A 91 -8.37 -9.74 2.57
C VAL A 91 -7.08 -10.56 2.69
N LYS A 92 -6.89 -11.59 1.85
CA LYS A 92 -5.67 -12.41 1.87
C LYS A 92 -4.42 -11.58 1.53
N SER A 93 -4.53 -10.71 0.53
CA SER A 93 -3.44 -9.83 0.10
C SER A 93 -3.10 -8.76 1.13
N ALA A 94 -4.11 -8.11 1.72
CA ALA A 94 -3.94 -7.08 2.75
C ALA A 94 -3.35 -7.62 4.07
N LYS A 95 -3.62 -8.88 4.44
CA LYS A 95 -2.97 -9.54 5.58
C LYS A 95 -1.44 -9.61 5.42
N GLN A 96 -0.97 -9.62 4.19
CA GLN A 96 0.45 -9.60 3.83
C GLN A 96 0.97 -8.17 3.56
N LYS A 97 0.23 -7.15 4.01
CA LYS A 97 0.55 -5.72 3.86
C LYS A 97 0.64 -5.24 2.41
N ASN A 98 -0.07 -5.90 1.47
CA ASN A 98 -0.23 -5.33 0.14
C ASN A 98 -1.06 -4.05 0.24
N VAL A 99 -0.40 -2.93 -0.03
CA VAL A 99 -0.90 -1.57 0.21
C VAL A 99 -2.10 -1.25 -0.68
N ASN A 100 -2.11 -1.74 -1.93
CA ASN A 100 -3.23 -1.58 -2.85
C ASN A 100 -4.46 -2.37 -2.40
N ALA A 101 -4.26 -3.58 -1.87
CA ALA A 101 -5.34 -4.39 -1.31
C ALA A 101 -5.93 -3.75 -0.04
N GLU A 102 -5.11 -3.21 0.85
CA GLU A 102 -5.58 -2.46 2.02
C GLU A 102 -6.44 -1.26 1.59
N TYR A 103 -6.00 -0.48 0.60
CA TYR A 103 -6.81 0.62 0.06
C TYR A 103 -8.13 0.12 -0.55
N ARG A 104 -8.07 -0.96 -1.35
CA ARG A 104 -9.26 -1.54 -1.99
C ARG A 104 -10.28 -2.04 -0.98
N LEU A 105 -9.85 -2.66 0.11
CA LEU A 105 -10.76 -3.03 1.20
C LEU A 105 -11.47 -1.82 1.78
N GLY A 106 -10.73 -0.73 2.02
CA GLY A 106 -11.31 0.53 2.48
C GLY A 106 -12.41 1.03 1.54
N SER A 107 -12.16 1.02 0.24
CA SER A 107 -13.13 1.43 -0.78
C SER A 107 -14.35 0.50 -0.84
N MET A 108 -14.17 -0.82 -0.76
CA MET A 108 -15.28 -1.77 -0.78
C MET A 108 -16.22 -1.63 0.42
N TYR A 109 -15.68 -1.38 1.62
CA TYR A 109 -16.50 -1.06 2.80
C TYR A 109 -17.20 0.30 2.68
N ASN A 110 -16.55 1.29 2.05
CA ASN A 110 -17.15 2.60 1.79
C ASN A 110 -18.26 2.55 0.73
N GLU A 111 -18.19 1.63 -0.22
CA GLU A 111 -19.14 1.52 -1.34
C GLU A 111 -20.18 0.41 -1.13
N GLY A 112 -19.97 -0.48 -0.17
CA GLY A 112 -20.84 -1.64 0.07
C GLY A 112 -20.71 -2.73 -1.00
N TRP A 113 -19.59 -2.80 -1.72
CA TRP A 113 -19.40 -3.77 -2.79
C TRP A 113 -18.98 -5.13 -2.24
N GLY A 114 -19.85 -6.13 -2.38
CA GLY A 114 -19.59 -7.49 -1.89
C GLY A 114 -19.51 -7.62 -0.36
N VAL A 115 -19.78 -6.53 0.37
CA VAL A 115 -19.77 -6.44 1.82
C VAL A 115 -20.77 -5.38 2.27
N LYS A 116 -21.32 -5.49 3.49
CA LYS A 116 -22.17 -4.43 4.05
C LYS A 116 -21.36 -3.13 4.16
N TYR A 117 -21.98 -2.03 3.73
CA TYR A 117 -21.45 -0.68 3.91
C TYR A 117 -21.06 -0.42 5.37
N ASP A 118 -19.83 0.04 5.59
CA ASP A 118 -19.27 0.30 6.92
C ASP A 118 -18.14 1.33 6.84
N GLN A 119 -18.44 2.59 7.17
CA GLN A 119 -17.46 3.68 7.12
C GLN A 119 -16.33 3.52 8.14
N THR A 120 -16.59 2.90 9.29
CA THR A 120 -15.57 2.71 10.32
C THR A 120 -14.54 1.68 9.86
N LYS A 121 -14.98 0.59 9.23
CA LYS A 121 -14.07 -0.37 8.57
C LYS A 121 -13.36 0.23 7.36
N ALA A 122 -14.04 1.08 6.59
CA ALA A 122 -13.40 1.80 5.50
C ALA A 122 -12.19 2.62 5.99
N VAL A 123 -12.40 3.44 7.02
CA VAL A 123 -11.33 4.24 7.62
C VAL A 123 -10.25 3.38 8.27
N HIS A 124 -10.60 2.27 8.91
CA HIS A 124 -9.61 1.33 9.45
C HIS A 124 -8.63 0.87 8.35
N TRP A 125 -9.14 0.42 7.21
CA TRP A 125 -8.32 -0.07 6.10
C TRP A 125 -7.55 1.04 5.41
N TRP A 126 -8.19 2.20 5.16
CA TRP A 126 -7.48 3.36 4.62
C TRP A 126 -6.37 3.85 5.55
N LYS A 127 -6.53 3.78 6.87
CA LYS A 127 -5.46 4.15 7.81
C LYS A 127 -4.25 3.24 7.71
N ARG A 128 -4.46 1.94 7.52
CA ARG A 128 -3.37 1.00 7.28
C ARG A 128 -2.65 1.31 5.96
N ALA A 129 -3.40 1.42 4.87
CA ALA A 129 -2.83 1.74 3.56
C ALA A 129 -2.09 3.08 3.57
N ALA A 130 -2.65 4.10 4.21
CA ALA A 130 -2.07 5.43 4.33
C ALA A 130 -0.74 5.42 5.10
N LEU A 131 -0.67 4.67 6.21
CA LEU A 131 0.55 4.45 6.98
C LEU A 131 1.58 3.61 6.22
N HIS A 132 1.15 2.84 5.22
CA HIS A 132 2.04 2.14 4.30
C HIS A 132 2.29 2.91 2.98
N GLY A 133 2.09 4.24 3.00
CA GLY A 133 2.46 5.11 1.88
C GLY A 133 1.42 5.24 0.77
N HIS A 134 0.22 4.67 0.90
CA HIS A 134 -0.81 4.84 -0.13
C HIS A 134 -1.37 6.27 -0.13
N THR A 135 -1.03 7.05 -1.15
CA THR A 135 -1.40 8.46 -1.28
C THR A 135 -2.91 8.67 -1.35
N ASP A 136 -3.65 7.89 -2.15
CA ASP A 136 -5.11 8.02 -2.18
C ASP A 136 -5.76 7.71 -0.83
N ALA A 137 -5.22 6.75 -0.07
CA ALA A 137 -5.72 6.45 1.26
C ALA A 137 -5.49 7.60 2.24
N GLN A 138 -4.34 8.29 2.15
CA GLN A 138 -4.05 9.50 2.91
C GLN A 138 -5.05 10.63 2.58
N MET A 139 -5.38 10.82 1.30
CA MET A 139 -6.43 11.75 0.86
C MET A 139 -7.80 11.35 1.43
N LYS A 140 -8.19 10.07 1.34
CA LYS A 140 -9.46 9.56 1.89
C LYS A 140 -9.53 9.79 3.40
N LEU A 141 -8.45 9.58 4.14
CA LEU A 141 -8.39 9.88 5.57
C LEU A 141 -8.58 11.36 5.86
N SER A 142 -7.90 12.23 5.11
CA SER A 142 -8.04 13.67 5.26
C SER A 142 -9.51 14.10 5.14
N ILE A 143 -10.19 13.63 4.08
CA ILE A 143 -11.62 13.89 3.86
C ILE A 143 -12.50 13.26 4.95
N ALA A 144 -12.19 12.04 5.39
CA ALA A 144 -12.95 11.34 6.43
C ALA A 144 -12.91 12.09 7.77
N TYR A 145 -11.73 12.58 8.17
CA TYR A 145 -11.58 13.41 9.38
C TYR A 145 -12.22 14.78 9.24
N PHE A 146 -12.17 15.41 8.05
CA PHE A 146 -12.88 16.66 7.81
C PHE A 146 -14.39 16.51 7.97
N LYS A 147 -14.96 15.44 7.38
CA LYS A 147 -16.41 15.20 7.37
C LYS A 147 -16.94 14.44 8.59
N GLY A 148 -16.06 13.87 9.42
CA GLY A 148 -16.45 12.98 10.52
C GLY A 148 -17.10 11.67 10.04
N ARG A 149 -16.71 11.14 8.87
CA ARG A 149 -17.29 9.92 8.30
C ARG A 149 -16.49 8.70 8.73
N GLY A 150 -17.12 7.80 9.49
CA GLY A 150 -16.47 6.60 10.02
C GLY A 150 -15.45 6.85 11.13
N VAL A 151 -15.16 8.11 11.45
CA VAL A 151 -14.28 8.57 12.53
C VAL A 151 -14.79 9.88 13.13
N LYS A 152 -14.43 10.17 14.38
CA LYS A 152 -14.68 11.47 15.00
C LYS A 152 -14.03 12.58 14.18
N ARG A 153 -14.80 13.63 13.87
CA ARG A 153 -14.32 14.80 13.11
C ARG A 153 -13.09 15.42 13.80
N SER A 154 -12.06 15.75 13.03
CA SER A 154 -10.84 16.38 13.52
C SER A 154 -10.14 17.17 12.42
N PHE A 155 -10.13 18.51 12.54
CA PHE A 155 -9.39 19.37 11.60
C PHE A 155 -7.88 19.18 11.72
N VAL A 156 -7.36 18.92 12.93
CA VAL A 156 -5.95 18.60 13.16
C VAL A 156 -5.51 17.35 12.36
N GLN A 157 -6.26 16.25 12.43
CA GLN A 157 -5.97 15.05 11.65
C GLN A 157 -6.15 15.30 10.15
N SER A 158 -7.25 15.97 9.77
CA SER A 158 -7.53 16.29 8.37
C SER A 158 -6.39 17.06 7.72
N TYR A 159 -5.97 18.16 8.36
CA TYR A 159 -4.87 19.00 7.89
C TYR A 159 -3.54 18.24 7.86
N ALA A 160 -3.26 17.42 8.87
CA ALA A 160 -2.01 16.66 8.91
C ALA A 160 -1.90 15.65 7.76
N TRP A 161 -2.97 14.89 7.48
CA TRP A 161 -3.03 13.99 6.32
C TRP A 161 -2.97 14.76 5.00
N ALA A 162 -3.74 15.85 4.85
CA ALA A 162 -3.70 16.68 3.64
C ALA A 162 -2.28 17.22 3.36
N THR A 163 -1.57 17.62 4.42
CA THR A 163 -0.21 18.16 4.32
C THR A 163 0.77 17.14 3.77
N ILE A 164 0.80 15.91 4.32
CA ILE A 164 1.73 14.89 3.81
C ILE A 164 1.35 14.44 2.39
N THR A 165 0.06 14.44 2.04
CA THR A 165 -0.41 14.10 0.69
C THR A 165 -0.02 15.18 -0.34
N ALA A 166 -0.17 16.45 -0.02
CA ALA A 166 0.24 17.57 -0.87
C ALA A 166 1.75 17.57 -1.14
N SER A 167 2.57 17.29 -0.13
CA SER A 167 4.03 17.17 -0.27
C SER A 167 4.47 16.03 -1.20
N GLN A 168 3.58 15.08 -1.51
CA GLN A 168 3.79 14.01 -2.48
C GLN A 168 3.23 14.34 -3.88
N LYS A 169 2.86 15.61 -4.13
CA LYS A 169 2.37 16.14 -5.41
C LYS A 169 1.08 15.49 -5.92
N ILE A 170 0.14 15.23 -5.02
CA ILE A 170 -1.20 14.74 -5.38
C ILE A 170 -2.15 15.91 -5.56
N ASP A 171 -2.79 15.99 -6.72
CA ASP A 171 -3.75 17.04 -7.06
C ASP A 171 -4.94 17.07 -6.06
N GLY A 172 -5.39 18.28 -5.74
CA GLY A 172 -6.50 18.52 -4.81
C GLY A 172 -6.15 18.45 -3.32
N ALA A 173 -4.96 17.98 -2.95
CA ALA A 173 -4.55 17.91 -1.54
C ALA A 173 -4.33 19.31 -0.95
N ASP A 174 -3.78 20.23 -1.75
CA ASP A 174 -3.60 21.63 -1.36
C ASP A 174 -4.93 22.36 -1.15
N ILE A 175 -5.95 22.04 -1.95
CA ILE A 175 -7.30 22.61 -1.78
C ILE A 175 -7.88 22.18 -0.45
N ASN A 176 -7.83 20.88 -0.13
CA ASN A 176 -8.36 20.39 1.13
C ASN A 176 -7.55 20.92 2.33
N LYS A 177 -6.22 21.00 2.20
CA LYS A 177 -5.36 21.60 3.22
C LYS A 177 -5.72 23.06 3.51
N LYS A 178 -5.89 23.88 2.47
CA LYS A 178 -6.28 25.30 2.58
C LYS A 178 -7.65 25.45 3.23
N MET A 179 -8.65 24.73 2.71
CA MET A 179 -10.01 24.78 3.25
C MET A 179 -10.03 24.39 4.75
N VAL A 180 -9.24 23.40 5.14
CA VAL A 180 -9.18 22.98 6.55
C VAL A 180 -8.46 24.01 7.42
N SER A 181 -7.37 24.63 6.94
CA SER A 181 -6.66 25.65 7.73
C SER A 181 -7.50 26.89 8.02
N ASP A 182 -8.38 27.29 7.08
CA ASP A 182 -9.25 28.46 7.26
C ASP A 182 -10.27 28.27 8.40
N LEU A 183 -10.45 27.04 8.87
CA LEU A 183 -11.36 26.66 9.97
C LEU A 183 -10.64 26.39 11.29
N MET A 184 -9.33 26.63 11.36
CA MET A 184 -8.49 26.24 12.50
C MET A 184 -7.92 27.45 13.22
N THR A 185 -7.82 27.32 14.55
CA THR A 185 -7.02 28.24 15.37
C THR A 185 -5.52 28.05 15.11
N GLU A 186 -4.71 29.05 15.49
CA GLU A 186 -3.24 28.94 15.41
C GLU A 186 -2.69 27.75 16.22
N SER A 187 -3.29 27.50 17.39
CA SER A 187 -2.92 26.38 18.27
C SER A 187 -3.19 25.02 17.62
N GLU A 188 -4.36 24.87 16.98
CA GLU A 188 -4.69 23.67 16.21
C GLU A 188 -3.78 23.51 15.00
N LEU A 189 -3.48 24.60 14.28
CA LEU A 189 -2.59 24.58 13.13
C LEU A 189 -1.17 24.14 13.52
N LYS A 190 -0.65 24.64 14.65
CA LYS A 190 0.65 24.21 15.22
C LYS A 190 0.64 22.72 15.58
N SER A 191 -0.44 22.25 16.20
CA SER A 191 -0.63 20.84 16.54
C SER A 191 -0.68 19.96 15.29
N ALA A 192 -1.38 20.42 14.25
CA ALA A 192 -1.53 19.69 12.99
C ALA A 192 -0.23 19.63 12.20
N LYS A 193 0.55 20.71 12.14
CA LYS A 193 1.91 20.70 11.57
C LYS A 193 2.79 19.69 12.29
N THR A 194 2.74 19.66 13.63
CA THR A 194 3.51 18.68 14.43
C THR A 194 3.08 17.24 14.15
N LEU A 195 1.78 16.98 14.04
CA LEU A 195 1.26 15.68 13.64
C LEU A 195 1.71 15.30 12.22
N ALA A 196 1.65 16.24 11.27
CA ALA A 196 2.08 16.01 9.89
C ALA A 196 3.55 15.56 9.82
N ARG A 197 4.46 16.21 10.57
CA ARG A 197 5.86 15.78 10.65
C ARG A 197 6.01 14.34 11.15
N ARG A 198 5.21 13.95 12.14
CA ARG A 198 5.22 12.57 12.67
C ARG A 198 4.69 11.57 11.66
N LEU A 199 3.57 11.90 11.02
CA LEU A 199 2.98 11.06 9.98
C LEU A 199 3.92 10.91 8.78
N TRP A 200 4.63 11.97 8.38
CA TRP A 200 5.63 11.90 7.30
C TRP A 200 6.70 10.83 7.59
N LYS A 201 7.28 10.86 8.80
CA LYS A 201 8.28 9.86 9.23
C LYS A 201 7.76 8.43 9.23
N GLN A 202 6.49 8.23 9.57
CA GLN A 202 5.89 6.90 9.66
C GLN A 202 5.40 6.38 8.31
N ALA A 203 4.77 7.25 7.53
CA ALA A 203 3.96 6.89 6.38
C ALA A 203 4.61 7.18 5.03
N VAL A 204 5.63 8.02 4.99
CA VAL A 204 6.21 8.51 3.72
C VAL A 204 7.70 8.18 3.64
N GLU A 205 8.50 8.53 4.64
CA GLU A 205 9.97 8.32 4.62
C GLU A 205 10.39 6.86 4.33
N PRO A 206 9.75 5.81 4.90
CA PRO A 206 10.16 4.43 4.64
C PRO A 206 10.02 4.02 3.18
N TYR A 207 9.12 4.67 2.44
CA TYR A 207 8.74 4.34 1.06
C TYR A 207 9.40 5.26 0.03
N GLN A 208 10.19 6.24 0.47
CA GLN A 208 10.88 7.21 -0.39
C GLN A 208 12.39 6.99 -0.55
N LYS A 209 13.00 5.98 0.11
CA LYS A 209 14.44 5.69 -0.04
C LYS A 209 14.80 5.46 -1.50
N GLY A 210 15.54 6.42 -2.10
CA GLY A 210 15.91 6.45 -3.52
C GLY A 210 15.38 7.66 -4.29
N SER A 211 14.41 8.42 -3.74
CA SER A 211 13.85 9.62 -4.37
C SER A 211 14.32 10.90 -3.67
N THR A 212 14.80 11.89 -4.43
CA THR A 212 15.28 13.21 -3.99
C THR A 212 14.15 14.16 -3.56
N VAL A 213 13.05 13.64 -3.01
CA VAL A 213 11.91 14.48 -2.59
C VAL A 213 12.26 15.20 -1.29
N ARG A 214 12.25 16.54 -1.37
CA ARG A 214 12.88 17.49 -0.45
C ARG A 214 12.43 17.34 1.01
N ARG A 215 13.39 17.04 1.90
CA ARG A 215 13.30 17.22 3.38
C ARG A 215 12.97 18.65 3.84
N HIS A 216 12.85 19.62 2.95
CA HIS A 216 12.83 21.05 3.30
C HIS A 216 11.46 21.58 3.74
N GLN A 217 10.34 20.89 3.49
CA GLN A 217 9.01 21.42 3.86
C GLN A 217 8.62 21.26 5.34
N PHE A 218 9.44 20.59 6.15
CA PHE A 218 9.12 20.28 7.56
C PHE A 218 10.20 20.71 8.55
N LYS A 219 11.19 21.49 8.10
CA LYS A 219 12.37 21.89 8.88
C LYS A 219 12.23 23.17 9.72
N GLU A 220 11.06 23.80 9.74
CA GLU A 220 10.77 24.98 10.56
C GLU A 220 9.75 24.64 11.64
#